data_AF-A0A1M3PG63-F1
#
_entry.id   AF-A0A1M3PG63-F1
#
_cell.length_a   1.000
_cell.length_b   1.000
_cell.length_c   1.000
_cell.angle_alpha   90.00
_cell.angle_beta   90.00
_cell.angle_gamma   90.00
#
_symmetry.space_group_name_H-M   'P 1'
#
loop_
_entity.id
_entity.type
_entity.pdbx_description
1 polymer ?
#
loop_
_entity_poly.entity_id
_entity_poly.type
_entity_poly.pdbx_seq_one_letter_code
_entity_poly.pdbx_strand_id
1 'polypeptide(L)'
;MVVNIATMVDAMTPYQALLAARDAAGSNAALARICEVSGTAVWKWIQSSKRLPAEQVLKVEAATGVSRHLLRPDIYPIDHSTFPTDPEPPTDCAPIMSARSFGRQSNRQPVLDGSAVA
;
A
#
# COMPACT_ATOMS: atom_id res chain seq x y z
N MET A 1 0.50 -19.15 28.14
CA MET A 1 1.89 -18.96 27.68
C MET A 1 1.90 -17.68 26.86
N VAL A 2 2.06 -16.53 27.52
CA VAL A 2 2.02 -15.22 26.87
C VAL A 2 3.47 -14.87 26.55
N VAL A 3 3.88 -15.03 25.30
CA VAL A 3 5.21 -14.59 24.84
C VAL A 3 5.18 -13.07 24.73
N ASN A 4 5.85 -12.42 25.69
CA ASN A 4 5.96 -10.97 25.81
C ASN A 4 6.96 -10.46 24.76
N ILE A 5 6.47 -10.07 23.58
CA ILE A 5 7.29 -9.66 22.41
C ILE A 5 7.68 -8.17 22.41
N ALA A 6 7.47 -7.45 23.51
CA ALA A 6 7.51 -5.99 23.54
C ALA A 6 8.92 -5.34 23.60
N THR A 7 10.04 -6.08 23.63
CA THR A 7 11.36 -5.50 23.95
C THR A 7 12.48 -5.64 22.90
N MET A 8 12.23 -6.03 21.64
CA MET A 8 13.29 -6.07 20.59
C MET A 8 12.85 -5.44 19.26
N VAL A 9 12.57 -4.14 19.24
CA VAL A 9 11.95 -3.49 18.07
C VAL A 9 12.94 -2.76 17.13
N ASP A 10 14.25 -2.72 17.45
CA ASP A 10 15.22 -1.98 16.61
C ASP A 10 16.08 -2.87 15.66
N ALA A 11 16.13 -4.19 15.85
CA ALA A 11 17.04 -5.11 15.12
C ALA A 11 16.37 -6.35 14.49
N MET A 12 15.05 -6.37 14.34
CA MET A 12 14.35 -7.55 13.82
C MET A 12 14.34 -7.58 12.28
N THR A 13 14.94 -8.62 11.69
CA THR A 13 14.85 -8.84 10.24
C THR A 13 13.40 -9.10 9.82
N PRO A 14 12.99 -8.78 8.57
CA PRO A 14 11.60 -9.00 8.13
C PRO A 14 11.18 -10.48 8.18
N TYR A 15 12.15 -11.38 8.07
CA TYR A 15 11.92 -12.82 8.26
C TYR A 15 11.59 -13.16 9.72
N GLN A 16 12.29 -12.57 10.68
CA GLN A 16 11.95 -12.75 12.10
C GLN A 16 10.59 -12.13 12.44
N ALA A 17 10.24 -10.99 11.85
CA ALA A 17 8.91 -10.40 12.02
C ALA A 17 7.79 -11.32 11.48
N LEU A 18 8.04 -12.00 10.35
CA LEU A 18 7.14 -13.02 9.80
C LEU A 18 6.97 -14.22 10.76
N LEU A 19 8.07 -14.70 11.36
CA LEU A 19 8.02 -15.79 12.34
C LEU A 19 7.28 -15.36 13.61
N ALA A 20 7.54 -14.15 14.10
CA ALA A 20 6.82 -13.61 15.25
C ALA A 20 5.31 -13.49 14.97
N ALA A 21 4.92 -13.06 13.77
CA ALA A 21 3.52 -13.03 13.36
C ALA A 21 2.90 -14.44 13.29
N ARG A 22 3.64 -15.44 12.78
CA ARG A 22 3.21 -16.84 12.78
C ARG A 22 3.02 -17.37 14.20
N ASP A 23 3.95 -17.09 15.11
CA ASP A 23 3.89 -17.56 16.49
C ASP A 23 2.77 -16.86 17.27
N ALA A 24 2.54 -15.56 17.01
CA ALA A 24 1.39 -14.82 17.54
C ALA A 24 0.05 -15.38 17.01
N ALA A 25 -0.01 -15.80 15.74
CA ALA A 25 -1.15 -16.53 15.19
C ALA A 25 -1.25 -17.99 15.68
N GLY A 26 -0.18 -18.53 16.28
CA GLY A 26 -0.07 -19.87 16.84
C GLY A 26 0.40 -20.96 15.87
N SER A 27 0.06 -20.89 14.57
CA SER A 27 0.54 -21.88 13.60
C SER A 27 0.46 -21.40 12.14
N ASN A 28 1.16 -22.10 11.23
CA ASN A 28 1.06 -21.83 9.78
C ASN A 28 -0.37 -21.99 9.25
N ALA A 29 -1.12 -22.95 9.78
CA ALA A 29 -2.50 -23.19 9.39
C ALA A 29 -3.44 -22.10 9.92
N ALA A 30 -3.20 -21.61 11.14
CA ALA A 30 -3.96 -20.49 11.71
C ALA A 30 -3.71 -19.19 10.91
N LEU A 31 -2.45 -18.90 10.60
CA LEU A 31 -2.07 -17.76 9.77
C LEU A 31 -2.70 -17.83 8.37
N ALA A 32 -2.74 -19.03 7.77
CA ALA A 32 -3.37 -19.27 6.48
C ALA A 32 -4.88 -18.97 6.50
N ARG A 33 -5.58 -19.35 7.58
CA ARG A 33 -7.02 -19.07 7.75
C ARG A 33 -7.30 -17.58 7.88
N ILE A 34 -6.48 -16.85 8.65
CA ILE A 34 -6.58 -15.40 8.81
C ILE A 34 -6.36 -14.68 7.47
N CYS A 35 -5.37 -15.12 6.71
CA CYS A 35 -5.04 -14.53 5.41
C CYS A 35 -5.98 -15.00 4.28
N GLU A 36 -6.80 -16.02 4.54
CA GLU A 36 -7.65 -16.71 3.56
C GLU A 36 -6.86 -17.30 2.39
N VAL A 37 -5.68 -17.87 2.69
CA VAL A 37 -4.78 -18.46 1.70
C VAL A 37 -4.57 -19.95 1.97
N SER A 38 -3.95 -20.66 1.02
CA SER A 38 -3.53 -22.04 1.23
C SER A 38 -2.36 -22.13 2.22
N GLY A 39 -2.33 -23.18 3.05
CA GLY A 39 -1.21 -23.43 3.97
C GLY A 39 0.14 -23.54 3.25
N THR A 40 0.14 -24.03 2.01
CA THR A 40 1.33 -24.09 1.14
C THR A 40 1.87 -22.71 0.78
N ALA A 41 0.99 -21.71 0.59
CA ALA A 41 1.41 -20.33 0.34
C ALA A 41 2.17 -19.77 1.54
N VAL A 42 1.64 -19.97 2.75
CA VAL A 42 2.31 -19.56 4.00
C VAL A 42 3.66 -20.25 4.15
N TRP A 43 3.72 -21.56 3.92
CA TRP A 43 4.98 -22.30 3.97
C TRP A 43 6.01 -21.76 2.96
N LYS A 44 5.59 -21.43 1.74
CA LYS A 44 6.46 -20.83 0.71
C LYS A 44 7.01 -19.47 1.14
N TRP A 45 6.19 -18.63 1.79
CA TRP A 45 6.63 -17.34 2.30
C TRP A 45 7.69 -17.48 3.39
N ILE A 46 7.53 -18.46 4.28
CA ILE A 46 8.50 -18.72 5.36
C ILE A 46 9.78 -19.34 4.80
N GLN A 47 9.67 -20.42 4.03
CA GLN A 47 10.83 -21.23 3.65
C GLN A 47 11.58 -20.71 2.44
N SER A 48 10.87 -20.24 1.41
CA SER A 48 11.47 -19.87 0.12
C SER A 48 11.67 -18.36 0.02
N SER A 49 10.59 -17.59 0.12
CA SER A 49 10.64 -16.15 -0.17
C SER A 49 11.15 -15.32 1.02
N LYS A 50 11.05 -15.84 2.26
CA LYS A 50 11.38 -15.16 3.52
C LYS A 50 10.78 -13.75 3.64
N ARG A 51 9.66 -13.53 2.95
CA ARG A 51 9.01 -12.24 2.74
C ARG A 51 7.51 -12.44 2.60
N LEU A 52 6.75 -11.51 3.18
CA LEU A 52 5.29 -11.51 3.13
C LEU A 52 4.80 -10.68 1.91
N PRO A 53 3.81 -11.15 1.13
CA PRO A 53 3.19 -10.35 0.08
C PRO A 53 2.51 -9.10 0.65
N ALA A 54 2.51 -8.02 -0.12
CA ALA A 54 1.96 -6.72 0.28
C ALA A 54 0.50 -6.79 0.74
N GLU A 55 -0.31 -7.53 0.00
CA GLU A 55 -1.76 -7.70 0.23
C GLU A 55 -2.08 -8.31 1.59
N GLN A 56 -1.18 -9.18 2.08
CA GLN A 56 -1.39 -9.91 3.33
C GLN A 56 -0.89 -9.13 4.54
N VAL A 57 -0.06 -8.09 4.34
CA VAL A 57 0.54 -7.31 5.46
C VAL A 57 -0.54 -6.76 6.37
N LEU A 58 -1.58 -6.14 5.79
CA LEU A 58 -2.65 -5.52 6.55
C LEU A 58 -3.52 -6.54 7.30
N LYS A 59 -3.79 -7.71 6.68
CA LYS A 59 -4.52 -8.81 7.35
C LYS A 59 -3.72 -9.35 8.53
N VAL A 60 -2.41 -9.55 8.35
CA VAL A 60 -1.51 -10.06 9.38
C VAL A 60 -1.35 -9.04 10.51
N GLU A 61 -1.17 -7.76 10.21
CA GLU A 61 -1.09 -6.68 11.21
C GLU A 61 -2.36 -6.64 12.07
N ALA A 62 -3.54 -6.69 11.45
CA ALA A 62 -4.82 -6.67 12.17
C ALA A 62 -5.02 -7.89 13.10
N ALA A 63 -4.52 -9.06 12.71
CA ALA A 63 -4.71 -10.28 13.47
C ALA A 63 -3.62 -10.56 14.52
N THR A 64 -2.37 -10.17 14.23
CA THR A 64 -1.20 -10.50 15.07
C THR A 64 -0.66 -9.31 15.84
N GLY A 65 -1.00 -8.07 15.44
CA GLY A 65 -0.47 -6.85 16.05
C GLY A 65 0.98 -6.53 15.68
N VAL A 66 1.63 -7.30 14.78
CA VAL A 66 2.98 -7.01 14.31
C VAL A 66 2.95 -5.84 13.32
N SER A 67 3.71 -4.78 13.61
CA SER A 67 3.74 -3.58 12.78
C SER A 67 4.19 -3.88 11.35
N ARG A 68 3.47 -3.33 10.36
CA ARG A 68 3.82 -3.42 8.93
C ARG A 68 5.24 -2.96 8.58
N HIS A 69 5.78 -2.03 9.37
CA HIS A 69 7.15 -1.53 9.24
C HIS A 69 8.21 -2.62 9.42
N LEU A 70 7.94 -3.61 10.28
CA LEU A 70 8.83 -4.75 10.51
C LEU A 70 8.66 -5.83 9.43
N LEU A 71 7.42 -6.05 8.99
CA LEU A 71 7.10 -7.07 7.97
C LEU A 71 7.62 -6.68 6.57
N ARG A 72 7.48 -5.40 6.20
CA ARG A 72 7.91 -4.85 4.90
C ARG A 72 8.49 -3.43 5.05
N PRO A 73 9.72 -3.30 5.60
CA PRO A 73 10.38 -2.00 5.69
C PRO A 73 10.63 -1.36 4.30
N ASP A 74 10.70 -2.17 3.24
CA ASP A 74 10.93 -1.72 1.87
C ASP A 74 9.80 -0.85 1.30
N ILE A 75 8.56 -1.01 1.81
CA ILE A 75 7.38 -0.23 1.38
C ILE A 75 6.80 0.60 2.52
N TYR A 76 7.04 0.22 3.77
CA TYR A 76 6.61 0.96 4.95
C TYR A 76 7.82 1.36 5.80
N PRO A 77 8.69 2.29 5.35
CA PRO A 77 9.73 2.84 6.21
C PRO A 77 9.11 3.56 7.41
N ILE A 78 9.77 3.58 8.57
CA ILE A 78 9.25 4.24 9.78
C ILE A 78 9.20 5.77 9.56
N ASP A 79 10.15 6.31 8.80
CA ASP A 79 10.28 7.72 8.47
C ASP A 79 9.53 8.10 7.18
N HIS A 80 8.22 7.84 7.11
CA HIS A 80 7.39 8.23 5.96
C HIS A 80 6.69 9.59 6.17
N SER A 81 7.14 10.40 7.13
CA SER A 81 6.59 11.73 7.38
C SER A 81 7.65 12.74 7.80
N THR A 82 8.44 13.16 6.83
CA THR A 82 8.60 14.59 6.59
C THR A 82 8.15 14.84 5.15
N PHE A 83 6.84 14.77 4.91
CA PHE A 83 6.33 15.76 3.98
C PHE A 83 6.56 17.07 4.74
N PRO A 84 7.47 17.97 4.31
CA PRO A 84 7.34 19.34 4.76
C PRO A 84 5.91 19.69 4.40
N THR A 85 5.05 19.80 5.42
CA THR A 85 3.86 20.61 5.25
C THR A 85 4.48 21.97 5.03
N ASP A 86 4.66 22.34 3.75
CA ASP A 86 4.92 23.72 3.40
C ASP A 86 3.95 24.53 4.27
N PRO A 87 4.43 25.48 5.09
CA PRO A 87 3.52 26.29 5.89
C PRO A 87 2.47 26.80 4.92
N GLU A 88 1.22 26.45 5.18
CA GLU A 88 0.14 26.62 4.22
C GLU A 88 0.25 28.01 3.57
N PRO A 89 0.30 28.11 2.23
CA PRO A 89 0.04 29.42 1.64
C PRO A 89 -1.31 29.85 2.21
N PRO A 90 -1.41 31.05 2.79
CA PRO A 90 -2.62 31.47 3.49
C PRO A 90 -3.81 31.18 2.59
N THR A 91 -4.78 30.47 3.13
CA THR A 91 -6.05 30.13 2.51
C THR A 91 -6.73 31.42 2.05
N ASP A 92 -6.41 31.88 0.84
CA ASP A 92 -7.42 32.40 -0.05
C ASP A 92 -7.82 31.21 -0.91
N CYS A 93 -8.83 30.47 -0.46
CA CYS A 93 -9.63 29.67 -1.38
C CYS A 93 -10.23 30.67 -2.37
N ALA A 94 -9.47 31.02 -3.40
CA ALA A 94 -9.95 31.83 -4.48
C ALA A 94 -11.28 31.21 -4.93
N PRO A 95 -12.33 32.02 -5.18
CA PRO A 95 -13.56 31.45 -5.70
C PRO A 95 -13.18 30.69 -6.96
N ILE A 96 -13.90 29.61 -7.26
CA ILE A 96 -13.94 29.03 -8.61
C ILE A 96 -14.52 30.13 -9.52
N MET A 97 -13.70 31.13 -9.89
CA MET A 97 -14.12 32.29 -10.65
C MET A 97 -14.28 31.81 -12.09
N SER A 98 -15.54 31.59 -12.44
CA SER A 98 -16.13 31.65 -13.78
C SER A 98 -15.50 30.75 -14.85
N ALA A 99 -16.02 29.52 -14.94
CA ALA A 99 -16.05 28.73 -16.16
C ALA A 99 -16.92 29.37 -17.28
N ARG A 100 -16.89 30.70 -17.45
CA ARG A 100 -17.78 31.39 -18.39
C ARG A 100 -17.21 32.67 -18.99
N SER A 101 -15.98 32.64 -19.51
CA SER A 101 -15.53 33.66 -20.45
C SER A 101 -14.16 33.36 -21.05
N PHE A 102 -13.99 32.27 -21.81
CA PHE A 102 -13.01 32.25 -22.91
C PHE A 102 -13.42 31.22 -23.97
N GLY A 103 -13.70 31.74 -25.18
CA GLY A 103 -13.48 31.00 -26.43
C GLY A 103 -14.61 30.14 -26.96
N ARG A 104 -15.54 30.76 -27.72
CA ARG A 104 -16.00 30.14 -28.97
C ARG A 104 -14.74 29.84 -29.82
N GLN A 105 -14.22 28.62 -29.78
CA GLN A 105 -13.47 28.10 -30.92
C GLN A 105 -14.16 26.82 -31.37
N SER A 106 -14.98 26.99 -32.41
CA SER A 106 -15.63 25.92 -33.14
C SER A 106 -14.56 24.93 -33.60
N ASN A 107 -14.59 23.68 -33.10
CA ASN A 107 -13.91 22.58 -33.78
C ASN A 107 -14.76 22.17 -35.00
N ARG A 108 -14.96 23.11 -35.94
CA ARG A 108 -15.40 22.78 -37.30
C ARG A 108 -14.15 22.39 -38.05
N GLN A 109 -13.85 21.10 -38.06
CA GLN A 109 -13.02 20.54 -39.12
C GLN A 109 -13.85 20.67 -40.41
N PRO A 110 -13.39 21.37 -41.46
CA PRO A 110 -14.02 21.23 -42.76
C PRO A 110 -13.79 19.79 -43.22
N VAL A 111 -14.88 19.04 -43.41
CA VAL A 111 -14.85 17.80 -44.16
C VAL A 111 -14.33 18.12 -45.55
N LEU A 112 -13.19 17.53 -45.92
CA LEU A 112 -12.72 17.53 -47.29
C LEU A 112 -13.53 16.44 -48.00
N ASP A 113 -14.70 16.81 -48.52
CA ASP A 113 -15.39 15.99 -49.52
C ASP A 113 -14.55 16.02 -50.80
N GLY A 114 -13.70 15.02 -50.97
CA GLY A 114 -12.99 14.74 -52.21
C GLY A 114 -13.64 13.56 -52.92
N SER A 115 -14.86 13.75 -53.44
CA SER A 115 -15.50 12.82 -54.38
C SER A 115 -15.62 13.45 -55.76
N ALA A 116 -15.27 12.64 -56.77
CA ALA A 116 -15.44 12.82 -58.21
C ALA A 116 -14.53 13.90 -58.83
N VAL A 117 -13.94 13.77 -60.03
CA VAL A 117 -14.38 13.26 -61.34
C VAL A 117 -13.08 13.18 -62.18
N ALA A 118 -12.85 12.42 -63.26
CA ALA A 118 -13.62 11.60 -64.18
C ALA A 118 -12.62 10.63 -64.87
#